data_AF-A0A833WVG7-F1
#
_entry.id   AF-A0A833WVG7-F1
#
_cell.length_a   1.000
_cell.length_b   1.000
_cell.length_c   1.000
_cell.angle_alpha   90.00
_cell.angle_beta   90.00
_cell.angle_gamma   90.00
#
_symmetry.space_group_name_H-M   'P 1'
#
loop_
_entity.id
_entity.type
_entity.pdbx_description
1 polymer ?
#
loop_
_entity_poly.entity_id
_entity_poly.type
_entity_poly.pdbx_seq_one_letter_code
_entity_poly.pdbx_strand_id
1 'polypeptide(L)'
;TQLTSSGFPCFLLVFSQGKKMAETDVKQQIKDYVQTMHEQGILDHNFENVQNLQCQENPHFVLEIIDMFCRDAEICIAEMAKYVDEPVVDYAKVTGFIHQLKGSSSSVGGCRIVVACRELRKATENKMKEGCLEACNKIKREYFVVRDNLNAIAKMERSIHTDDAMAGIF
;
A
#
# COMPACT_ATOMS: atom_id res chain seq x y z
N THR A 1 -14.69 -59.38 13.15
CA THR A 1 -15.42 -58.50 14.09
C THR A 1 -14.67 -57.18 14.16
N GLN A 2 -15.40 -56.08 14.00
CA GLN A 2 -14.89 -54.71 13.78
C GLN A 2 -14.22 -54.05 15.00
N LEU A 3 -13.73 -52.82 14.77
CA LEU A 3 -13.17 -51.76 15.63
C LEU A 3 -11.64 -51.65 15.53
N THR A 4 -11.05 -50.51 15.15
CA THR A 4 -11.37 -49.13 15.54
C THR A 4 -11.14 -48.11 14.40
N SER A 5 -12.16 -47.31 14.08
CA SER A 5 -11.98 -46.06 13.34
C SER A 5 -11.34 -45.03 14.28
N SER A 6 -10.12 -44.60 13.98
CA SER A 6 -9.49 -43.43 14.61
C SER A 6 -10.26 -42.18 14.17
N GLY A 7 -11.26 -41.80 14.98
CA GLY A 7 -11.97 -40.54 14.84
C GLY A 7 -11.00 -39.39 15.07
N PHE A 8 -10.50 -38.79 13.99
CA PHE A 8 -10.00 -37.42 14.04
C PHE A 8 -11.12 -36.53 14.62
N PRO A 9 -10.84 -35.61 15.56
CA PRO A 9 -11.90 -34.89 16.25
C PRO A 9 -12.66 -34.03 15.25
N CYS A 10 -13.95 -34.32 15.05
CA CYS A 10 -14.85 -33.55 14.20
C CYS A 10 -14.80 -32.03 14.52
N PHE A 11 -14.50 -31.69 15.78
CA PHE A 11 -14.23 -30.32 16.22
C PHE A 11 -13.06 -29.63 15.50
N LEU A 12 -11.90 -30.28 15.34
CA LEU A 12 -10.77 -29.68 14.62
C LEU A 12 -11.09 -29.41 13.16
N LEU A 13 -11.88 -30.28 12.53
CA LEU A 13 -12.37 -30.07 11.16
C LEU A 13 -13.36 -28.90 11.08
N VAL A 14 -14.28 -28.77 12.03
CA VAL A 14 -15.23 -27.65 12.10
C VAL A 14 -14.52 -26.32 12.37
N PHE A 15 -13.56 -26.30 13.30
CA PHE A 15 -12.72 -25.12 13.56
C PHE A 15 -11.87 -24.73 12.35
N SER A 16 -11.25 -25.70 11.67
CA SER A 16 -10.48 -25.46 10.43
C SER A 16 -11.36 -24.94 9.29
N GLN A 17 -12.59 -25.45 9.16
CA GLN A 17 -13.56 -24.97 8.17
C GLN A 17 -14.05 -23.54 8.49
N GLY A 18 -14.30 -23.24 9.77
CA GLY A 18 -14.67 -21.90 10.23
C GLY A 18 -13.58 -20.86 9.96
N LYS A 19 -12.31 -21.18 10.25
CA LYS A 19 -11.15 -20.30 9.97
C LYS A 19 -11.01 -20.03 8.46
N LYS A 20 -11.11 -21.06 7.61
CA LYS A 20 -11.07 -20.91 6.14
C LYS A 20 -12.21 -20.06 5.59
N MET A 21 -13.40 -20.15 6.16
CA MET A 21 -14.55 -19.35 5.72
C MET A 21 -14.39 -17.87 6.08
N ALA A 22 -13.89 -17.56 7.27
CA ALA A 22 -13.59 -16.19 7.71
C ALA A 22 -12.43 -15.55 6.90
N GLU A 23 -11.37 -16.32 6.62
CA GLU A 23 -10.27 -15.88 5.75
C GLU A 23 -10.76 -15.54 4.33
N THR A 24 -11.64 -16.37 3.78
CA THR A 24 -12.21 -16.16 2.44
C THR A 24 -13.07 -14.90 2.40
N ASP A 25 -13.85 -14.64 3.46
CA ASP A 25 -14.67 -13.42 3.59
C ASP A 25 -13.81 -12.16 3.63
N VAL A 26 -12.74 -12.13 4.46
CA VAL A 26 -11.84 -10.98 4.54
C VAL A 26 -11.10 -10.74 3.22
N LYS A 27 -10.63 -11.80 2.54
CA LYS A 27 -10.02 -11.68 1.21
C LYS A 27 -10.98 -11.08 0.18
N GLN A 28 -12.27 -11.41 0.25
CA GLN A 28 -13.27 -10.80 -0.61
C GLN A 28 -13.48 -9.31 -0.27
N GLN A 29 -13.55 -8.96 1.01
CA GLN A 29 -13.64 -7.57 1.46
C GLN A 29 -12.45 -6.72 0.97
N ILE A 30 -11.23 -7.27 1.00
CA ILE A 30 -10.04 -6.60 0.48
C ILE A 30 -10.17 -6.36 -1.03
N LYS A 31 -10.62 -7.36 -1.80
CA LYS A 31 -10.83 -7.21 -3.25
C LYS A 31 -11.86 -6.13 -3.57
N ASP A 32 -12.99 -6.15 -2.89
CA ASP A 32 -14.07 -5.17 -3.11
C ASP A 32 -13.60 -3.75 -2.74
N TYR A 33 -12.79 -3.62 -1.68
CA TYR A 33 -12.19 -2.35 -1.28
C TYR A 33 -11.20 -1.82 -2.32
N VAL A 34 -10.29 -2.67 -2.82
CA VAL A 34 -9.32 -2.32 -3.86
C VAL A 34 -10.04 -1.91 -5.16
N GLN A 35 -11.10 -2.64 -5.53
CA GLN A 35 -11.93 -2.28 -6.68
C GLN A 35 -12.56 -0.88 -6.51
N THR A 36 -13.06 -0.56 -5.31
CA THR A 36 -13.56 0.79 -5.00
C THR A 36 -12.46 1.86 -5.15
N MET A 37 -11.22 1.55 -4.77
CA MET A 37 -10.08 2.46 -4.94
C MET A 37 -9.70 2.68 -6.41
N HIS A 38 -9.85 1.66 -7.26
CA HIS A 38 -9.66 1.79 -8.71
C HIS A 38 -10.72 2.69 -9.33
N GLU A 39 -12.00 2.50 -8.97
CA GLU A 39 -13.10 3.31 -9.46
C GLU A 39 -12.99 4.78 -9.06
N GLN A 40 -12.45 5.04 -7.85
CA GLN A 40 -12.14 6.39 -7.40
C GLN A 40 -10.83 6.93 -8.00
N GLY A 41 -10.05 6.11 -8.71
CA GLY A 41 -8.75 6.47 -9.26
C GLY A 41 -7.75 6.87 -8.18
N ILE A 42 -7.79 6.23 -7.01
CA ILE A 42 -6.80 6.40 -5.92
C ILE A 42 -5.63 5.45 -6.17
N LEU A 43 -5.97 4.20 -6.45
CA LEU A 43 -5.03 3.15 -6.87
C LEU A 43 -5.29 2.79 -8.34
N ASP A 44 -4.29 2.22 -8.99
CA ASP A 44 -4.41 1.57 -10.29
C ASP A 44 -4.05 0.07 -10.19
N HIS A 45 -4.20 -0.62 -11.32
CA HIS A 45 -3.98 -2.07 -11.46
C HIS A 45 -2.56 -2.54 -11.07
N ASN A 46 -1.57 -1.65 -10.90
CA ASN A 46 -0.29 -2.08 -10.36
C ASN A 46 -0.40 -2.58 -8.92
N PHE A 47 -1.39 -2.12 -8.15
CA PHE A 47 -1.60 -2.66 -6.81
C PHE A 47 -2.05 -4.13 -6.84
N GLU A 48 -2.83 -4.55 -7.85
CA GLU A 48 -3.18 -5.97 -8.04
C GLU A 48 -1.92 -6.81 -8.30
N ASN A 49 -0.95 -6.27 -9.04
CA ASN A 49 0.33 -6.96 -9.24
C ASN A 49 1.07 -7.16 -7.91
N VAL A 50 1.04 -6.18 -7.01
CA VAL A 50 1.59 -6.33 -5.65
C VAL A 50 0.86 -7.45 -4.89
N GLN A 51 -0.46 -7.51 -4.95
CA GLN A 51 -1.24 -8.57 -4.31
C GLN A 51 -0.95 -9.96 -4.90
N ASN A 52 -0.78 -10.06 -6.21
CA ASN A 52 -0.51 -11.32 -6.91
C ASN A 52 0.87 -11.92 -6.58
N LEU A 53 1.79 -11.14 -6.03
CA LEU A 53 3.10 -11.60 -5.58
C LEU A 53 3.08 -12.22 -4.17
N GLN A 54 1.99 -12.04 -3.42
CA GLN A 54 1.81 -12.67 -2.11
C GLN A 54 1.51 -14.16 -2.31
N CYS A 55 2.21 -15.01 -1.57
CA CYS A 55 2.06 -16.47 -1.64
C CYS A 55 2.11 -17.09 -0.24
N GLN A 56 1.94 -18.42 -0.15
CA GLN A 56 1.97 -19.11 1.16
C GLN A 56 3.35 -19.03 1.83
N GLU A 57 4.42 -18.95 1.04
CA GLU A 57 5.80 -18.81 1.50
C GLU A 57 6.15 -17.37 1.92
N ASN A 58 5.39 -16.38 1.44
CA ASN A 58 5.54 -14.98 1.83
C ASN A 58 4.16 -14.33 2.08
N PRO A 59 3.49 -14.70 3.19
CA PRO A 59 2.15 -14.23 3.50
C PRO A 59 2.12 -12.74 3.89
N HIS A 60 3.25 -12.13 4.23
CA HIS A 60 3.32 -10.73 4.67
C HIS A 60 3.80 -9.76 3.58
N PHE A 61 4.04 -10.24 2.35
CA PHE A 61 4.59 -9.44 1.25
C PHE A 61 3.87 -8.10 1.05
N VAL A 62 2.53 -8.10 1.00
CA VAL A 62 1.74 -6.87 0.81
C VAL A 62 1.94 -5.89 1.97
N LEU A 63 2.02 -6.39 3.21
CA LEU A 63 2.26 -5.55 4.39
C LEU A 63 3.65 -4.90 4.34
N GLU A 64 4.66 -5.67 3.94
CA GLU A 64 6.04 -5.18 3.79
C GLU A 64 6.16 -4.11 2.71
N ILE A 65 5.52 -4.33 1.54
CA ILE A 65 5.49 -3.33 0.46
C ILE A 65 4.79 -2.05 0.89
N ILE A 66 3.66 -2.15 1.60
CA ILE A 66 2.94 -0.97 2.11
C ILE A 66 3.80 -0.19 3.12
N ASP A 67 4.43 -0.87 4.07
CA ASP A 67 5.29 -0.22 5.08
C ASP A 67 6.50 0.45 4.44
N MET A 68 7.19 -0.26 3.54
CA MET A 68 8.33 0.26 2.79
C MET A 68 7.93 1.52 2.01
N PHE A 69 6.85 1.44 1.21
CA PHE A 69 6.38 2.59 0.44
C PHE A 69 6.05 3.78 1.33
N CYS A 70 5.29 3.57 2.41
CA CYS A 70 4.86 4.67 3.27
C CYS A 70 6.07 5.38 3.89
N ARG A 71 7.02 4.62 4.43
CA ARG A 71 8.26 5.13 5.01
C ARG A 71 9.09 5.93 4.01
N ASP A 72 9.34 5.35 2.84
CA ASP A 72 10.17 5.98 1.81
C ASP A 72 9.52 7.23 1.23
N ALA A 73 8.19 7.19 1.03
CA ALA A 73 7.43 8.33 0.54
C ALA A 73 7.41 9.49 1.54
N GLU A 74 7.25 9.24 2.85
CA GLU A 74 7.28 10.30 3.87
C GLU A 74 8.63 11.02 3.89
N ILE A 75 9.72 10.27 3.86
CA ILE A 75 11.09 10.84 3.81
C ILE A 75 11.25 11.65 2.53
N CYS A 76 10.89 11.09 1.38
CA CYS A 76 11.02 11.74 0.08
C CYS A 76 10.22 13.05 0.00
N ILE A 77 8.96 13.05 0.47
CA ILE A 77 8.08 14.21 0.48
C ILE A 77 8.60 15.28 1.44
N ALA A 78 9.10 14.90 2.62
CA ALA A 78 9.66 15.82 3.59
C ALA A 78 10.91 16.53 3.03
N GLU A 79 11.84 15.79 2.45
CA GLU A 79 13.04 16.36 1.82
C GLU A 79 12.70 17.24 0.63
N MET A 80 11.82 16.79 -0.26
CA MET A 80 11.34 17.58 -1.39
C MET A 80 10.71 18.90 -0.95
N ALA A 81 9.88 18.87 0.10
CA ALA A 81 9.24 20.07 0.62
C ALA A 81 10.25 21.09 1.15
N LYS A 82 11.34 20.65 1.80
CA LYS A 82 12.41 21.55 2.28
C LYS A 82 13.01 22.34 1.11
N TYR A 83 13.39 21.66 0.03
CA TYR A 83 14.02 22.32 -1.13
C TYR A 83 13.08 23.26 -1.88
N VAL A 84 11.77 22.95 -1.93
CA VAL A 84 10.77 23.82 -2.57
C VAL A 84 10.52 25.09 -1.75
N ASP A 85 10.67 25.05 -0.43
CA ASP A 85 10.41 26.18 0.47
C ASP A 85 11.58 27.19 0.52
N GLU A 86 12.80 26.77 0.15
CA GLU A 86 13.99 27.63 0.12
C GLU A 86 13.78 28.92 -0.70
N PRO A 87 14.36 30.07 -0.29
CA PRO A 87 14.23 31.33 -1.02
C PRO A 87 14.57 31.22 -2.51
N VAL A 88 15.62 30.47 -2.82
CA VAL A 88 16.03 30.09 -4.18
C VAL A 88 15.95 28.57 -4.26
N VAL A 89 15.04 28.05 -5.09
CA VAL A 89 14.77 26.61 -5.18
C VAL A 89 15.88 25.89 -5.95
N ASP A 90 16.43 24.82 -5.36
CA ASP A 90 17.28 23.86 -6.06
C ASP A 90 16.41 22.91 -6.91
N TYR A 91 16.06 23.36 -8.11
CA TYR A 91 15.22 22.60 -9.05
C TYR A 91 15.81 21.25 -9.45
N ALA A 92 17.14 21.10 -9.43
CA ALA A 92 17.79 19.84 -9.79
C ALA A 92 17.55 18.79 -8.70
N LYS A 93 17.72 19.17 -7.43
CA LYS A 93 17.41 18.30 -6.29
C LYS A 93 15.93 17.96 -6.22
N VAL A 94 15.05 18.95 -6.39
CA VAL A 94 13.59 18.73 -6.43
C VAL A 94 13.24 17.71 -7.52
N THR A 95 13.83 17.81 -8.72
CA THR A 95 13.62 16.84 -9.80
C THR A 95 14.04 15.42 -9.40
N GLY A 96 15.14 15.27 -8.67
CA GLY A 96 15.58 13.98 -8.13
C GLY A 96 14.51 13.33 -7.25
N PHE A 97 13.96 14.07 -6.29
CA PHE A 97 12.89 13.58 -5.41
C PHE A 97 11.60 13.28 -6.17
N ILE A 98 11.23 14.10 -7.16
CA ILE A 98 10.07 13.82 -8.02
C ILE A 98 10.22 12.46 -8.71
N HIS A 99 11.39 12.17 -9.28
CA HIS A 99 11.62 10.91 -9.96
C HIS A 99 11.54 9.72 -9.00
N GLN A 100 12.14 9.83 -7.81
CA GLN A 100 12.06 8.79 -6.78
C GLN A 100 10.62 8.54 -6.34
N LEU A 101 9.90 9.59 -5.93
CA LEU A 101 8.53 9.46 -5.44
C LEU A 101 7.57 8.96 -6.52
N LYS A 102 7.72 9.45 -7.76
CA LYS A 102 6.93 8.97 -8.89
C LYS A 102 7.15 7.48 -9.13
N GLY A 103 8.40 7.03 -9.08
CA GLY A 103 8.76 5.62 -9.27
C GLY A 103 8.13 4.73 -8.20
N SER A 104 8.37 5.05 -6.92
CA SER A 104 7.83 4.30 -5.79
C SER A 104 6.29 4.32 -5.74
N SER A 105 5.66 5.45 -6.07
CA SER A 105 4.20 5.54 -6.14
C SER A 105 3.64 4.70 -7.30
N SER A 106 4.33 4.67 -8.44
CA SER A 106 3.90 3.85 -9.58
C SER A 106 3.97 2.36 -9.25
N SER A 107 4.97 1.89 -8.50
CA SER A 107 5.11 0.47 -8.15
C SER A 107 4.03 -0.05 -7.21
N VAL A 108 3.41 0.82 -6.40
CA VAL A 108 2.27 0.46 -5.53
C VAL A 108 0.92 0.89 -6.10
N GLY A 109 0.90 1.37 -7.34
CA GLY A 109 -0.32 1.83 -8.02
C GLY A 109 -0.89 3.16 -7.51
N GLY A 110 -0.15 3.97 -6.76
CA GLY A 110 -0.57 5.28 -6.25
C GLY A 110 -0.68 6.35 -7.35
N CYS A 111 -1.66 6.20 -8.24
CA CYS A 111 -1.75 6.95 -9.49
C CYS A 111 -1.98 8.46 -9.29
N ARG A 112 -2.71 8.89 -8.25
CA ARG A 112 -2.90 10.31 -7.94
C ARG A 112 -1.61 11.03 -7.57
N ILE A 113 -0.75 10.36 -6.79
CA ILE A 113 0.58 10.88 -6.45
C ILE A 113 1.41 11.00 -7.73
N VAL A 114 1.36 10.00 -8.61
CA VAL A 114 2.06 10.02 -9.91
C VAL A 114 1.63 11.20 -10.78
N VAL A 115 0.33 11.53 -10.79
CA VAL A 115 -0.20 12.71 -11.50
C VAL A 115 0.34 14.00 -10.89
N ALA A 116 0.25 14.16 -9.56
CA ALA A 116 0.77 15.35 -8.88
C ALA A 116 2.30 15.52 -9.06
N CYS A 117 3.06 14.42 -9.10
CA CYS A 117 4.49 14.44 -9.44
C CYS A 117 4.76 14.97 -10.85
N ARG A 118 3.89 14.69 -11.84
CA ARG A 118 4.02 15.23 -13.20
C ARG A 118 3.78 16.74 -13.23
N GLU A 119 2.81 17.22 -12.43
CA GLU A 119 2.54 18.66 -12.29
C GLU A 119 3.72 19.39 -11.65
N LEU A 120 4.27 18.84 -10.57
CA LEU A 120 5.45 19.41 -9.92
C LEU A 120 6.65 19.42 -10.88
N ARG A 121 6.84 18.35 -11.67
CA ARG A 121 7.91 18.31 -12.68
C ARG A 121 7.77 19.44 -13.70
N LYS A 122 6.56 19.67 -14.21
CA LYS A 122 6.28 20.78 -15.14
C LYS A 122 6.56 22.14 -14.51
N ALA A 123 6.22 22.35 -13.24
CA ALA A 123 6.53 23.60 -12.53
C ALA A 123 8.04 23.79 -12.36
N THR A 124 8.76 22.72 -12.03
CA THR A 124 10.22 22.68 -11.91
C THR A 124 10.94 22.98 -13.23
N GLU A 125 10.48 22.39 -14.34
CA GLU A 125 11.02 22.65 -15.70
C GLU A 125 10.84 24.12 -16.12
N ASN A 126 9.72 24.73 -15.74
CA ASN A 126 9.44 26.16 -15.98
C ASN A 126 10.05 27.10 -14.93
N LYS A 127 10.76 26.57 -13.92
CA LYS A 127 11.33 27.33 -12.80
C LYS A 127 10.31 28.24 -12.09
N MET A 128 9.09 27.76 -11.91
CA MET A 128 8.01 28.50 -11.23
C MET A 128 7.92 28.09 -9.76
N LYS A 129 8.51 28.87 -8.86
CA LYS A 129 8.51 28.56 -7.40
C LYS A 129 7.10 28.37 -6.84
N GLU A 130 6.17 29.27 -7.13
CA GLU A 130 4.79 29.18 -6.65
C GLU A 130 4.09 27.90 -7.14
N GLY A 131 4.27 27.57 -8.43
CA GLY A 131 3.76 26.31 -8.98
C GLY A 131 4.39 25.07 -8.33
N CYS A 132 5.67 25.12 -7.97
CA CYS A 132 6.31 24.04 -7.23
C CYS A 132 5.72 23.88 -5.83
N LEU A 133 5.46 24.99 -5.12
CA LEU A 133 4.83 24.96 -3.79
C LEU A 133 3.42 24.38 -3.86
N GLU A 134 2.61 24.82 -4.82
CA GLU A 134 1.25 24.31 -5.01
C GLU A 134 1.24 22.81 -5.30
N ALA A 135 2.06 22.37 -6.27
CA ALA A 135 2.12 20.96 -6.65
C ALA A 135 2.73 20.08 -5.55
N CYS A 136 3.72 20.59 -4.79
CA CYS A 136 4.26 19.89 -3.62
C CYS A 136 3.19 19.70 -2.52
N ASN A 137 2.37 20.72 -2.26
CA ASN A 137 1.24 20.60 -1.34
C ASN A 137 0.17 19.63 -1.85
N LYS A 138 -0.06 19.57 -3.16
CA LYS A 138 -0.93 18.56 -3.76
C LYS A 138 -0.39 17.15 -3.56
N ILE A 139 0.90 16.91 -3.79
CA ILE A 139 1.54 15.62 -3.52
C ILE A 139 1.31 15.20 -2.06
N LYS A 140 1.51 16.09 -1.08
CA LYS A 140 1.27 15.80 0.34
C LYS A 140 -0.17 15.33 0.58
N ARG A 141 -1.16 16.03 0.02
CA ARG A 141 -2.58 15.65 0.16
C ARG A 141 -2.88 14.30 -0.47
N GLU A 142 -2.45 14.08 -1.72
CA GLU A 142 -2.69 12.81 -2.41
C GLU A 142 -1.96 11.64 -1.73
N TYR A 143 -0.77 11.89 -1.18
CA TYR A 143 -0.06 10.90 -0.38
C TYR A 143 -0.86 10.45 0.83
N PHE A 144 -1.43 11.38 1.61
CA PHE A 144 -2.26 11.01 2.76
C PHE A 144 -3.47 10.18 2.35
N VAL A 145 -4.14 10.54 1.25
CA VAL A 145 -5.27 9.75 0.72
C VAL A 145 -4.83 8.33 0.37
N VAL A 146 -3.75 8.17 -0.41
CA VAL A 146 -3.26 6.84 -0.80
C VAL A 146 -2.81 6.04 0.43
N ARG A 147 -2.02 6.65 1.32
CA ARG A 147 -1.50 6.03 2.54
C ARG A 147 -2.62 5.51 3.44
N ASP A 148 -3.65 6.31 3.66
CA ASP A 148 -4.75 5.92 4.56
C ASP A 148 -5.54 4.73 3.98
N ASN A 149 -5.70 4.67 2.65
CA ASN A 149 -6.32 3.53 1.96
C ASN A 149 -5.43 2.27 1.97
N LEU A 150 -4.12 2.41 1.75
CA LEU A 150 -3.18 1.30 1.89
C LEU A 150 -3.15 0.78 3.34
N ASN A 151 -3.22 1.67 4.34
CA ASN A 151 -3.29 1.28 5.75
C ASN A 151 -4.59 0.54 6.09
N ALA A 152 -5.71 0.90 5.46
CA ALA A 152 -6.96 0.16 5.59
C ALA A 152 -6.82 -1.27 5.04
N ILE A 153 -6.21 -1.42 3.86
CA ILE A 153 -5.89 -2.73 3.27
C ILE A 153 -4.96 -3.52 4.19
N ALA A 154 -3.87 -2.91 4.66
CA ALA A 154 -2.93 -3.55 5.58
C ALA A 154 -3.59 -3.99 6.89
N LYS A 155 -4.58 -3.25 7.39
CA LYS A 155 -5.35 -3.63 8.59
C LYS A 155 -6.20 -4.87 8.34
N MET A 156 -6.86 -4.96 7.18
CA MET A 156 -7.63 -6.15 6.79
C MET A 156 -6.71 -7.36 6.56
N GLU A 157 -5.59 -7.16 5.85
CA GLU A 157 -4.56 -8.19 5.64
C GLU A 157 -4.03 -8.76 6.97
N ARG A 158 -3.71 -7.90 7.95
CA ARG A 158 -3.26 -8.37 9.28
C ARG A 158 -4.28 -9.26 9.97
N SER A 159 -5.58 -9.01 9.78
CA SER A 159 -6.63 -9.82 10.41
C SER A 159 -6.71 -11.25 9.88
N ILE A 160 -6.18 -11.49 8.67
CA ILE A 160 -6.02 -12.83 8.10
C ILE A 160 -4.87 -13.56 8.80
N HIS A 161 -3.77 -12.86 9.08
CA HIS A 161 -2.54 -13.47 9.60
C HIS A 161 -2.42 -13.50 11.13
N THR A 162 -3.32 -12.82 11.87
CA THR A 162 -3.30 -12.78 13.35
C THR A 162 -3.50 -14.14 14.01
N ASP A 163 -4.00 -15.15 13.28
CA ASP A 163 -4.29 -16.47 13.84
C ASP A 163 -3.11 -17.46 13.83
N ASP A 164 -1.98 -17.12 13.22
CA ASP A 164 -0.82 -18.03 13.13
C ASP A 164 0.20 -17.77 14.26
N ALA A 165 0.18 -16.58 14.88
CA ALA A 165 1.06 -16.25 16.01
C ALA A 165 0.65 -16.93 17.34
N MET A 166 -0.59 -17.41 17.46
CA MET A 166 -1.08 -18.14 18.65
C MET A 166 -1.04 -19.67 18.50
N ALA A 167 -0.74 -20.18 17.31
CA ALA A 167 -0.61 -21.62 17.06
C ALA A 167 0.79 -22.19 17.38
N GLY A 168 1.77 -21.32 17.70
CA GLY A 168 3.14 -21.71 18.05
C GLY A 168 3.45 -21.77 19.55
N ILE A 169 2.46 -21.65 20.44
CA ILE A 169 2.66 -21.60 21.91
C ILE A 169 1.84 -22.66 22.67
N PHE A 170 1.39 -23.74 22.01
CA PHE A 170 0.85 -24.92 22.72
C PHE A 170 1.39 -26.22 22.13
#